data_AF-A0A6B1DW05-F1
#
_entry.id   AF-A0A6B1DW05-F1
#
_cell.length_a   1.000
_cell.length_b   1.000
_cell.length_c   1.000
_cell.angle_alpha   90.00
_cell.angle_beta   90.00
_cell.angle_gamma   90.00
#
_symmetry.space_group_name_H-M   'P 1'
#
loop_
_entity.id
_entity.type
_entity.pdbx_description
1 polymer ?
#
loop_
_entity_poly.entity_id
_entity_poly.type
_entity_poly.pdbx_seq_one_letter_code
_entity_poly.pdbx_strand_id
1 'polypeptide(L)'
;MRHQPGGTGTAVGAGDAIPGAGRTRILHGPVYRQPAIDDGPERGSQGAGSPIADRDHSGGPAGSRGDRGVCPAGLWQAGRAGLGRGPDVIHLCAGADPFRYQLFLKNLKAGLDPAMADFNYVELEAPGASLENIEREIQALPVMADERIVAAHKVWTAFADSVRRSKTRGRETLAERWQLSLTALAGMPATTVLVLYEPDLKPDFKAIRELPAPAGGMAVPTIEDLEREKKLRRESLAAPKRNEMRSWAEFRCSEKQIRIAGPAVDELVRRASNDLRNLDQELDKLAAYAKGEPISLEAVRELVPDYSEDFIFALSNAVFQQQRDEAMRVLSHLLSQGLHPIQILATLGSQARMLAAVRLSGESPDAIAKAMKVKPYAVQRSMRNAARLSPDQVRAMVDMLLEADLKMKSTPHAEAVLETLVGHLVSPDTWLQA
;
A
#
# COMPACT_ATOMS: atom_id res chain seq x y z
N MET A 1 -21.89 46.35 59.06
CA MET A 1 -22.51 47.25 58.07
C MET A 1 -23.32 46.40 57.10
N ARG A 2 -24.61 46.71 57.00
CA ARG A 2 -25.65 46.40 55.97
C ARG A 2 -25.23 45.53 54.78
N HIS A 3 -26.02 44.61 54.22
CA HIS A 3 -27.35 44.05 54.49
C HIS A 3 -27.44 42.81 53.57
N GLN A 4 -27.84 41.67 54.11
CA GLN A 4 -28.45 40.53 53.41
C GLN A 4 -29.92 40.87 53.02
N PRO A 5 -30.77 39.96 52.49
CA PRO A 5 -30.68 39.03 51.35
C PRO A 5 -32.08 38.88 50.64
N GLY A 6 -32.26 37.81 49.83
CA GLY A 6 -33.57 37.18 49.56
C GLY A 6 -34.28 37.66 48.28
N GLY A 7 -35.05 36.85 47.56
CA GLY A 7 -35.48 35.47 47.75
C GLY A 7 -36.62 35.13 46.76
N THR A 8 -36.89 33.83 46.67
CA THR A 8 -38.22 33.18 46.49
C THR A 8 -39.00 33.25 45.18
N GLY A 9 -39.27 32.04 44.66
CA GLY A 9 -40.62 31.58 44.27
C GLY A 9 -41.05 31.81 42.82
N THR A 10 -41.96 31.07 42.20
CA THR A 10 -42.68 29.81 42.49
C THR A 10 -43.43 29.41 41.20
N ALA A 11 -43.42 28.12 40.85
CA ALA A 11 -44.51 27.31 40.25
C ALA A 11 -45.26 27.64 38.92
N VAL A 12 -45.71 26.52 38.31
CA VAL A 12 -46.96 26.22 37.55
C VAL A 12 -46.91 26.18 36.00
N GLY A 13 -47.42 25.05 35.46
CA GLY A 13 -48.00 24.88 34.10
C GLY A 13 -47.33 23.73 33.31
N ALA A 14 -47.77 22.46 33.31
CA ALA A 14 -49.04 21.85 32.85
C ALA A 14 -49.29 21.93 31.32
N GLY A 15 -49.27 20.75 30.67
CA GLY A 15 -50.03 20.38 29.45
C GLY A 15 -49.54 20.92 28.10
N ASP A 16 -49.11 20.04 27.18
CA ASP A 16 -50.03 19.50 26.17
C ASP A 16 -49.38 18.50 25.18
N ALA A 17 -50.28 17.75 24.56
CA ALA A 17 -50.10 16.46 23.90
C ALA A 17 -49.56 16.48 22.46
N ILE A 18 -49.21 15.27 22.03
CA ILE A 18 -48.80 14.77 20.70
C ILE A 18 -49.85 15.10 19.60
N PRO A 19 -49.45 15.38 18.34
CA PRO A 19 -49.58 14.38 17.25
C PRO A 19 -48.38 14.46 16.26
N GLY A 20 -47.98 13.45 15.49
CA GLY A 20 -48.60 12.18 15.14
C GLY A 20 -47.63 11.36 14.28
N ALA A 21 -47.98 10.08 14.12
CA ALA A 21 -47.24 9.07 13.38
C ALA A 21 -47.18 9.36 11.87
N GLY A 22 -45.97 9.38 11.32
CA GLY A 22 -45.72 9.28 9.88
C GLY A 22 -45.05 7.94 9.56
N ARG A 23 -45.84 6.98 9.09
CA ARG A 23 -45.37 5.71 8.51
C ARG A 23 -44.56 6.00 7.25
N THR A 24 -43.27 5.65 7.23
CA THR A 24 -42.49 5.61 5.99
C THR A 24 -42.23 4.16 5.59
N ARG A 25 -42.78 3.82 4.43
CA ARG A 25 -42.74 2.53 3.75
C ARG A 25 -41.33 1.95 3.66
N ILE A 26 -41.21 0.68 4.04
CA ILE A 26 -40.14 -0.22 3.64
C ILE A 26 -40.31 -0.50 2.14
N LEU A 27 -39.39 -0.02 1.32
CA LEU A 27 -39.27 -0.41 -0.08
C LEU A 27 -38.31 -1.60 -0.16
N HIS A 28 -38.87 -2.78 -0.42
CA HIS A 28 -38.11 -3.97 -0.80
C HIS A 28 -37.51 -3.74 -2.20
N GLY A 29 -36.17 -3.73 -2.28
CA GLY A 29 -35.41 -3.80 -3.54
C GLY A 29 -35.18 -5.25 -3.97
N PRO A 30 -35.03 -5.51 -5.28
CA PRO A 30 -35.27 -6.83 -5.87
C PRO A 30 -34.14 -7.85 -5.64
N VAL A 31 -34.60 -9.08 -5.40
CA VAL A 31 -33.82 -10.33 -5.32
C VAL A 31 -33.23 -10.66 -6.69
N TYR A 32 -31.91 -10.72 -6.79
CA TYR A 32 -31.20 -11.19 -7.99
C TYR A 32 -31.36 -12.72 -8.09
N ARG A 33 -32.06 -13.18 -9.13
CA ARG A 33 -32.28 -14.60 -9.44
C ARG A 33 -31.19 -15.06 -10.42
N GLN A 34 -30.41 -16.07 -10.05
CA GLN A 34 -29.43 -16.72 -10.93
C GLN A 34 -30.14 -17.38 -12.13
N PRO A 35 -29.60 -17.32 -13.37
CA PRO A 35 -30.11 -18.11 -14.47
C PRO A 35 -29.58 -19.54 -14.41
N ALA A 36 -30.49 -20.46 -14.74
CA ALA A 36 -30.32 -21.90 -14.75
C ALA A 36 -29.38 -22.38 -15.86
N ILE A 37 -28.71 -23.49 -15.55
CA ILE A 37 -27.96 -24.36 -16.46
C ILE A 37 -28.98 -25.07 -17.35
N ASP A 38 -28.77 -25.07 -18.66
CA ASP A 38 -29.55 -25.84 -19.63
C ASP A 38 -28.63 -26.81 -20.38
N ASP A 39 -29.06 -28.07 -20.44
CA ASP A 39 -28.35 -29.23 -20.94
C ASP A 39 -28.71 -29.52 -22.41
N GLY A 40 -27.69 -29.55 -23.28
CA GLY A 40 -27.61 -30.36 -24.52
C GLY A 40 -28.39 -29.90 -25.78
N PRO A 41 -28.23 -30.57 -26.94
CA PRO A 41 -27.39 -31.75 -27.22
C PRO A 41 -26.44 -31.62 -28.43
N GLU A 42 -25.60 -32.64 -28.55
CA GLU A 42 -24.65 -32.98 -29.61
C GLU A 42 -25.20 -32.92 -31.05
N ARG A 43 -24.29 -32.59 -32.00
CA ARG A 43 -24.32 -33.16 -33.35
C ARG A 43 -22.96 -33.07 -34.03
N GLY A 44 -22.40 -34.22 -34.38
CA GLY A 44 -21.12 -34.36 -35.08
C GLY A 44 -21.22 -34.37 -36.61
N SER A 45 -20.06 -34.29 -37.25
CA SER A 45 -19.67 -34.85 -38.57
C SER A 45 -18.25 -34.35 -38.86
N GLN A 46 -17.19 -35.17 -38.79
CA GLN A 46 -16.69 -36.19 -39.72
C GLN A 46 -16.29 -35.70 -41.14
N GLY A 47 -15.03 -35.97 -41.48
CA GLY A 47 -14.45 -36.13 -42.83
C GLY A 47 -13.87 -34.85 -43.43
N ALA A 48 -12.69 -34.78 -44.07
CA ALA A 48 -11.67 -35.74 -44.54
C ALA A 48 -10.37 -34.89 -44.75
N GLY A 49 -9.15 -35.36 -44.54
CA GLY A 49 -8.41 -36.28 -45.40
C GLY A 49 -7.45 -35.57 -46.37
N SER A 50 -6.20 -35.28 -45.92
CA SER A 50 -4.88 -35.36 -46.62
C SER A 50 -4.63 -34.70 -48.01
N PRO A 51 -3.36 -34.57 -48.51
CA PRO A 51 -2.09 -34.21 -47.85
C PRO A 51 -1.13 -33.32 -48.74
N ILE A 52 0.10 -33.07 -48.24
CA ILE A 52 1.35 -32.69 -48.96
C ILE A 52 1.50 -31.24 -49.49
N ALA A 53 2.49 -30.51 -48.97
CA ALA A 53 3.71 -30.13 -49.72
C ALA A 53 4.62 -29.20 -48.91
N ASP A 54 5.88 -29.63 -48.78
CA ASP A 54 7.04 -28.78 -48.50
C ASP A 54 7.09 -27.57 -49.43
N ARG A 55 7.46 -26.42 -48.86
CA ARG A 55 8.35 -25.43 -49.48
C ARG A 55 8.81 -24.44 -48.42
N ASP A 56 10.08 -24.58 -48.04
CA ASP A 56 10.94 -23.44 -47.72
C ASP A 56 10.63 -22.29 -48.67
N HIS A 57 10.46 -21.07 -48.16
CA HIS A 57 10.87 -19.83 -48.80
C HIS A 57 10.86 -18.72 -47.74
N SER A 58 12.08 -18.29 -47.40
CA SER A 58 12.42 -16.97 -46.88
C SER A 58 11.64 -15.86 -47.59
N GLY A 59 10.93 -15.04 -46.82
CA GLY A 59 10.25 -13.85 -47.31
C GLY A 59 9.44 -13.18 -46.21
N GLY A 60 10.02 -12.18 -45.54
CA GLY A 60 9.23 -11.32 -44.66
C GLY A 60 8.23 -10.48 -45.47
N PRO A 61 7.12 -10.05 -44.86
CA PRO A 61 6.43 -8.88 -45.37
C PRO A 61 6.19 -7.80 -44.29
N ALA A 62 6.49 -6.60 -44.76
CA ALA A 62 5.92 -5.30 -44.46
C ALA A 62 4.62 -5.27 -43.62
N GLY A 63 4.70 -4.50 -42.53
CA GLY A 63 3.78 -3.40 -42.21
C GLY A 63 2.29 -3.59 -42.43
N SER A 64 1.59 -4.06 -41.39
CA SER A 64 0.19 -3.72 -41.14
C SER A 64 0.12 -2.77 -39.94
N ARG A 65 -0.24 -1.50 -40.20
CA ARG A 65 -0.70 -0.54 -39.21
C ARG A 65 -1.99 -1.08 -38.60
N GLY A 66 -1.88 -1.72 -37.45
CA GLY A 66 -2.98 -2.15 -36.61
C GLY A 66 -2.85 -1.47 -35.25
N ASP A 67 -3.84 -0.65 -34.97
CA ASP A 67 -4.12 0.06 -33.73
C ASP A 67 -3.84 -0.83 -32.49
N ARG A 68 -2.65 -0.69 -31.90
CA ARG A 68 -2.35 -1.27 -30.59
C ARG A 68 -2.84 -0.26 -29.56
N GLY A 69 -4.03 -0.54 -29.03
CA GLY A 69 -4.51 0.04 -27.80
C GLY A 69 -3.39 0.04 -26.76
N VAL A 70 -2.86 1.23 -26.49
CA VAL A 70 -1.82 1.47 -25.51
C VAL A 70 -2.47 1.27 -24.14
N CYS A 71 -2.35 0.05 -23.59
CA CYS A 71 -2.42 -0.11 -22.14
C CYS A 71 -1.33 0.78 -21.53
N PRO A 72 -1.58 1.51 -20.42
CA PRO A 72 -0.56 2.35 -19.80
C PRO A 72 0.49 1.47 -19.09
N ALA A 73 1.35 0.85 -19.88
CA ALA A 73 2.39 -0.10 -19.50
C ALA A 73 3.74 0.58 -19.20
N GLY A 74 3.72 1.78 -18.61
CA GLY A 74 4.88 2.67 -18.61
C GLY A 74 5.88 2.53 -17.47
N LEU A 75 5.51 2.01 -16.29
CA LEU A 75 6.30 2.29 -15.07
C LEU A 75 6.81 1.06 -14.31
N TRP A 76 6.24 -0.13 -14.54
CA TRP A 76 6.67 -1.33 -13.83
C TRP A 76 7.59 -2.23 -14.67
N GLN A 77 7.53 -2.11 -16.00
CA GLN A 77 8.26 -2.98 -16.95
C GLN A 77 9.74 -2.65 -17.09
N ALA A 78 10.21 -1.57 -16.47
CA ALA A 78 11.61 -1.22 -16.48
C ALA A 78 12.39 -2.08 -15.48
N GLY A 79 12.77 -3.29 -15.90
CA GLY A 79 14.05 -3.84 -15.44
C GLY A 79 15.19 -2.86 -15.78
N ARG A 80 16.44 -3.13 -15.35
CA ARG A 80 17.61 -2.24 -15.53
C ARG A 80 17.77 -1.62 -16.94
N ALA A 81 17.19 -2.23 -17.98
CA ALA A 81 17.12 -1.69 -19.34
C ALA A 81 16.17 -0.48 -19.56
N GLY A 82 15.13 -0.29 -18.74
CA GLY A 82 14.18 0.83 -18.85
C GLY A 82 14.51 2.04 -17.97
N LEU A 83 15.35 1.86 -16.94
CA LEU A 83 15.73 2.91 -15.98
C LEU A 83 16.73 3.95 -16.53
N GLY A 84 17.20 3.78 -17.77
CA GLY A 84 18.23 4.63 -18.36
C GLY A 84 19.61 4.20 -17.88
N ARG A 85 20.53 3.95 -18.81
CA ARG A 85 21.93 3.68 -18.49
C ARG A 85 22.67 5.02 -18.42
N GLY A 86 23.16 5.36 -17.24
CA GLY A 86 24.00 6.52 -16.95
C GLY A 86 24.08 6.72 -15.44
N PRO A 87 25.26 6.71 -14.81
CA PRO A 87 25.39 6.97 -13.38
C PRO A 87 25.34 8.48 -13.05
N ASP A 88 24.56 9.24 -13.81
CA ASP A 88 24.32 10.69 -13.68
C ASP A 88 22.82 11.00 -13.59
N VAL A 89 22.02 10.05 -13.10
CA VAL A 89 20.55 10.15 -13.05
C VAL A 89 20.04 10.29 -11.61
N ILE A 90 19.18 11.28 -11.43
CA ILE A 90 18.41 11.52 -10.22
C ILE A 90 17.03 10.87 -10.39
N HIS A 91 16.71 9.89 -9.56
CA HIS A 91 15.38 9.29 -9.49
C HIS A 91 14.55 9.94 -8.39
N LEU A 92 13.57 10.74 -8.79
CA LEU A 92 12.59 11.32 -7.89
C LEU A 92 11.39 10.39 -7.76
N CYS A 93 11.37 9.63 -6.67
CA CYS A 93 10.40 8.58 -6.40
C CYS A 93 9.25 9.09 -5.54
N ALA A 94 8.02 9.07 -6.07
CA ALA A 94 6.82 9.46 -5.32
C ALA A 94 5.86 8.29 -5.14
N GLY A 95 5.38 8.09 -3.91
CA GLY A 95 4.34 7.11 -3.62
C GLY A 95 4.52 6.39 -2.30
N ALA A 96 3.39 6.11 -1.67
CA ALA A 96 3.33 5.58 -0.31
C ALA A 96 3.55 4.07 -0.18
N ASP A 97 3.93 3.36 -1.26
CA ASP A 97 4.12 1.90 -1.21
C ASP A 97 5.59 1.55 -0.88
N PRO A 98 5.89 1.11 0.35
CA PRO A 98 7.26 0.81 0.75
C PRO A 98 7.81 -0.42 0.04
N PHE A 99 6.96 -1.38 -0.35
CA PHE A 99 7.43 -2.58 -1.03
C PHE A 99 7.96 -2.25 -2.42
N ARG A 100 7.30 -1.35 -3.14
CA ARG A 100 7.79 -0.86 -4.43
C ARG A 100 9.10 -0.13 -4.33
N TYR A 101 9.26 0.70 -3.30
CA TYR A 101 10.52 1.38 -3.03
C TYR A 101 11.65 0.37 -2.78
N GLN A 102 11.40 -0.64 -1.95
CA GLN A 102 12.38 -1.70 -1.70
C GLN A 102 12.71 -2.50 -2.97
N LEU A 103 11.72 -2.80 -3.81
CA LEU A 103 11.96 -3.47 -5.09
C LEU A 103 12.79 -2.59 -6.05
N PHE A 104 12.48 -1.29 -6.11
CA PHE A 104 13.23 -0.32 -6.90
C PHE A 104 14.70 -0.26 -6.48
N LEU A 105 14.96 -0.12 -5.17
CA LEU A 105 16.32 -0.15 -4.63
C LEU A 105 17.03 -1.49 -4.88
N LYS A 106 16.34 -2.62 -4.72
CA LYS A 106 16.89 -3.95 -5.00
C LYS A 106 17.36 -4.05 -6.45
N ASN A 107 16.57 -3.55 -7.39
CA ASN A 107 16.90 -3.57 -8.81
C ASN A 107 18.09 -2.66 -9.15
N LEU A 108 18.23 -1.50 -8.49
CA LEU A 108 19.41 -0.65 -8.61
C LEU A 108 20.66 -1.33 -8.02
N LYS A 109 20.55 -1.88 -6.81
CA LYS A 109 21.66 -2.56 -6.12
C LYS A 109 22.16 -3.81 -6.82
N ALA A 110 21.32 -4.49 -7.61
CA ALA A 110 21.74 -5.64 -8.41
C ALA A 110 22.84 -5.31 -9.44
N GLY A 111 23.07 -4.01 -9.72
CA GLY A 111 24.18 -3.55 -10.55
C GLY A 111 25.53 -3.43 -9.83
N LEU A 112 25.53 -3.41 -8.49
CA LEU A 112 26.73 -3.31 -7.67
C LEU A 112 27.37 -4.68 -7.45
N ASP A 113 28.70 -4.71 -7.34
CA ASP A 113 29.41 -5.88 -6.85
C ASP A 113 28.95 -6.16 -5.39
N PRO A 114 28.44 -7.37 -5.07
CA PRO A 114 28.04 -7.74 -3.72
C PRO A 114 29.15 -7.52 -2.67
N ALA A 115 30.42 -7.69 -3.02
CA ALA A 115 31.54 -7.49 -2.10
C ALA A 115 31.79 -6.00 -1.78
N MET A 116 31.37 -5.11 -2.66
CA MET A 116 31.58 -3.66 -2.54
C MET A 116 30.27 -2.87 -2.29
N ALA A 117 29.13 -3.55 -2.21
CA ALA A 117 27.81 -2.92 -2.12
C ALA A 117 27.68 -2.00 -0.90
N ASP A 118 28.17 -2.42 0.26
CA ASP A 118 28.08 -1.65 1.51
C ASP A 118 28.89 -0.34 1.48
N PHE A 119 29.96 -0.27 0.68
CA PHE A 119 30.76 0.95 0.52
C PHE A 119 30.15 1.92 -0.50
N ASN A 120 29.41 1.37 -1.47
CA ASN A 120 28.86 2.10 -2.62
C ASN A 120 27.37 2.37 -2.50
N TYR A 121 26.75 2.04 -1.37
CA TYR A 121 25.36 2.33 -1.06
C TYR A 121 25.25 3.11 0.25
N VAL A 122 24.51 4.21 0.24
CA VAL A 122 24.14 4.94 1.46
C VAL A 122 22.67 5.31 1.42
N GLU A 123 21.99 5.16 2.56
CA GLU A 123 20.60 5.55 2.74
C GLU A 123 20.51 6.56 3.87
N LEU A 124 19.94 7.72 3.57
CA LEU A 124 19.80 8.86 4.47
C LEU A 124 18.32 9.01 4.84
N GLU A 125 18.02 8.83 6.13
CA GLU A 125 16.71 9.12 6.71
C GLU A 125 16.77 10.41 7.55
N ALA A 126 15.62 11.04 7.80
CA ALA A 126 15.57 12.22 8.66
C ALA A 126 16.00 11.88 10.11
N PRO A 127 16.81 12.71 10.80
CA PRO A 127 17.26 14.06 10.40
C PRO A 127 18.54 14.08 9.54
N GLY A 128 19.15 12.92 9.27
CA GLY A 128 20.37 12.78 8.46
C GLY A 128 20.21 13.11 6.98
N ALA A 129 18.99 13.06 6.44
CA ALA A 129 18.63 13.48 5.07
C ALA A 129 18.62 15.01 4.87
N SER A 130 19.64 15.72 5.37
CA SER A 130 19.84 17.14 5.10
C SER A 130 20.47 17.35 3.73
N LEU A 131 20.24 18.52 3.11
CA LEU A 131 20.84 18.87 1.81
C LEU A 131 22.37 18.82 1.86
N GLU A 132 22.99 19.30 2.95
CA GLU A 132 24.44 19.28 3.15
C GLU A 132 25.00 17.84 3.20
N ASN A 133 24.30 16.92 3.87
CA ASN A 133 24.72 15.52 3.89
C ASN A 133 24.55 14.86 2.52
N ILE A 134 23.44 15.13 1.83
CA ILE A 134 23.22 14.61 0.46
C ILE A 134 24.33 15.09 -0.47
N GLU A 135 24.62 16.40 -0.47
CA GLU A 135 25.71 16.99 -1.26
C GLU A 135 27.07 16.36 -0.96
N ARG A 136 27.37 16.09 0.31
CA ARG A 136 28.60 15.38 0.69
C ARG A 136 28.63 13.96 0.13
N GLU A 137 27.53 13.21 0.28
CA GLU A 137 27.48 11.80 -0.11
C GLU A 137 27.47 11.60 -1.63
N ILE A 138 26.87 12.51 -2.40
CA ILE A 138 26.84 12.41 -3.87
C ILE A 138 28.20 12.73 -4.52
N GLN A 139 29.02 13.56 -3.87
CA GLN A 139 30.35 13.93 -4.34
C GLN A 139 31.42 12.87 -3.99
N ALA A 140 31.10 11.93 -3.11
CA ALA A 140 31.99 10.83 -2.78
C ALA A 140 32.12 9.87 -3.98
N LEU A 141 33.35 9.63 -4.43
CA LEU A 141 33.62 8.67 -5.51
C LEU A 141 33.30 7.24 -5.06
N PRO A 142 32.83 6.37 -5.98
CA PRO A 142 32.65 4.96 -5.68
C PRO A 142 33.99 4.29 -5.35
N VAL A 143 33.94 3.30 -4.46
CA VAL A 143 35.09 2.52 -4.00
C VAL A 143 35.11 1.19 -4.76
N MET A 144 36.12 1.00 -5.60
CA MET A 144 36.30 -0.22 -6.43
C MET A 144 35.02 -0.65 -7.17
N ALA A 145 34.22 0.31 -7.62
CA ALA A 145 32.99 0.09 -8.36
C ALA A 145 32.82 1.20 -9.39
N ASP A 146 31.99 0.94 -10.40
CA ASP A 146 31.67 1.92 -11.44
C ASP A 146 30.62 2.94 -10.98
N GLU A 147 29.79 2.55 -10.00
CA GLU A 147 28.59 3.29 -9.59
C GLU A 147 28.47 3.37 -8.05
N ARG A 148 28.03 4.52 -7.54
CA ARG A 148 27.60 4.75 -6.15
C ARG A 148 26.11 5.07 -6.13
N ILE A 149 25.37 4.51 -5.19
CA ILE A 149 23.94 4.78 -5.00
C ILE A 149 23.74 5.54 -3.68
N VAL A 150 23.16 6.73 -3.76
CA VAL A 150 22.76 7.54 -2.60
C VAL A 150 21.24 7.60 -2.58
N ALA A 151 20.60 7.12 -1.51
CA ALA A 151 19.16 7.22 -1.32
C ALA A 151 18.85 8.19 -0.18
N ALA A 152 17.90 9.10 -0.35
CA ALA A 152 17.50 10.06 0.67
C ALA A 152 15.97 10.15 0.78
N HIS A 153 15.47 10.13 2.02
CA HIS A 153 14.03 10.11 2.31
C HIS A 153 13.53 11.49 2.74
N LYS A 154 12.33 11.85 2.26
CA LYS A 154 11.55 13.02 2.73
C LYS A 154 12.29 14.36 2.65
N VAL A 155 13.19 14.51 1.69
CA VAL A 155 13.99 15.72 1.48
C VAL A 155 13.09 16.89 1.11
N TRP A 156 12.22 16.69 0.13
CA TRP A 156 11.31 17.70 -0.40
C TRP A 156 10.22 18.05 0.60
N THR A 157 9.61 17.04 1.23
CA THR A 157 8.54 17.25 2.22
C THR A 157 9.06 17.95 3.47
N ALA A 158 10.24 17.57 4.00
CA ALA A 158 10.88 18.26 5.11
C ALA A 158 11.25 19.72 4.77
N PHE A 159 11.72 19.94 3.54
CA PHE A 159 12.05 21.28 3.06
C PHE A 159 10.80 22.17 2.92
N ALA A 160 9.74 21.67 2.27
CA ALA A 160 8.47 22.39 2.13
C ALA A 160 7.86 22.79 3.48
N ASP A 161 7.94 21.89 4.47
CA ASP A 161 7.53 22.14 5.84
C ASP A 161 8.35 23.26 6.50
N SER A 162 9.66 23.28 6.27
CA SER A 162 10.57 24.30 6.78
C SER A 162 10.26 25.68 6.20
N VAL A 163 10.01 25.76 4.89
CA VAL A 163 9.59 27.00 4.21
C VAL A 163 8.25 27.51 4.74
N ARG A 164 7.28 26.61 4.93
CA ARG A 164 5.95 26.95 5.46
C ARG A 164 6.03 27.59 6.84
N ARG A 165 6.88 27.05 7.73
CA ARG A 165 7.06 27.51 9.12
C ARG A 165 7.90 28.80 9.22
N SER A 166 8.72 29.12 8.22
CA SER A 166 9.59 30.30 8.22
C SER A 166 8.86 31.63 7.96
N LYS A 167 9.35 32.72 8.57
CA LYS A 167 8.97 34.11 8.27
C LYS A 167 9.56 34.55 6.91
N THR A 168 9.05 35.64 6.32
CA THR A 168 9.41 36.11 4.96
C THR A 168 10.92 36.09 4.68
N ARG A 169 11.75 36.70 5.54
CA ARG A 169 13.22 36.73 5.37
C ARG A 169 13.88 35.34 5.47
N GLY A 170 13.34 34.42 6.27
CA GLY A 170 13.83 33.05 6.37
C GLY A 170 13.39 32.17 5.18
N ARG A 171 12.32 32.53 4.48
CA ARG A 171 11.89 31.84 3.25
C ARG A 171 12.83 32.12 2.09
N GLU A 172 13.31 33.36 1.95
CA GLU A 172 14.31 33.74 0.94
C GLU A 172 15.61 32.95 1.11
N THR A 173 16.16 32.92 2.32
CA THR A 173 17.39 32.14 2.62
C THR A 173 17.21 30.63 2.40
N LEU A 174 16.04 30.07 2.71
CA LEU A 174 15.74 28.66 2.43
C LEU A 174 15.61 28.39 0.93
N ALA A 175 14.99 29.30 0.18
CA ALA A 175 14.88 29.21 -1.28
C ALA A 175 16.26 29.28 -1.94
N GLU A 176 17.14 30.19 -1.48
CA GLU A 176 18.53 30.28 -1.95
C GLU A 176 19.30 28.98 -1.69
N ARG A 177 19.22 28.43 -0.48
CA ARG A 177 19.87 27.15 -0.14
C ARG A 177 19.36 26.01 -1.01
N TRP A 178 18.06 25.95 -1.24
CA TRP A 178 17.46 24.95 -2.13
C TRP A 178 17.96 25.06 -3.57
N GLN A 179 18.08 26.29 -4.08
CA GLN A 179 18.56 26.55 -5.43
C GLN A 179 20.04 26.19 -5.60
N LEU A 180 20.86 26.48 -4.58
CA LEU A 180 22.25 26.04 -4.53
C LEU A 180 22.35 24.51 -4.52
N SER A 181 21.48 23.82 -3.78
CA SER A 181 21.42 22.36 -3.79
C SER A 181 21.00 21.79 -5.14
N LEU A 182 20.01 22.35 -5.84
CA LEU A 182 19.67 21.91 -7.21
C LEU A 182 20.86 22.07 -8.17
N THR A 183 21.66 23.12 -7.99
CA THR A 183 22.90 23.31 -8.76
C THR A 183 23.93 22.22 -8.43
N ALA A 184 24.10 21.90 -7.15
CA ALA A 184 24.99 20.82 -6.71
C ALA A 184 24.52 19.44 -7.21
N LEU A 185 23.21 19.20 -7.24
CA LEU A 185 22.59 18.00 -7.81
C LEU A 185 22.79 17.94 -9.33
N ALA A 186 22.71 19.07 -10.04
CA ALA A 186 22.96 19.13 -11.48
C ALA A 186 24.44 18.87 -11.85
N GLY A 187 25.36 19.14 -10.93
CA GLY A 187 26.79 18.86 -11.03
C GLY A 187 27.22 17.55 -10.37
N MET A 188 26.29 16.61 -10.16
CA MET A 188 26.57 15.29 -9.60
C MET A 188 27.58 14.53 -10.48
N PRO A 189 28.57 13.82 -9.89
CA PRO A 189 29.48 12.98 -10.64
C PRO A 189 28.73 11.96 -11.50
N ALA A 190 29.25 11.69 -12.71
CA ALA A 190 28.67 10.70 -13.61
C ALA A 190 28.86 9.24 -13.16
N THR A 191 29.28 9.04 -11.90
CA THR A 191 29.45 7.76 -11.21
C THR A 191 28.43 7.57 -10.08
N THR A 192 27.50 8.51 -9.87
CA THR A 192 26.58 8.54 -8.73
C THR A 192 25.11 8.52 -9.18
N VAL A 193 24.35 7.54 -8.70
CA VAL A 193 22.89 7.51 -8.82
C VAL A 193 22.27 8.05 -7.54
N LEU A 194 21.44 9.09 -7.65
CA LEU A 194 20.71 9.66 -6.52
C LEU A 194 19.24 9.24 -6.56
N VAL A 195 18.72 8.72 -5.45
CA VAL A 195 17.32 8.34 -5.27
C VAL A 195 16.70 9.23 -4.21
N LEU A 196 15.77 10.10 -4.59
CA LEU A 196 14.99 10.94 -3.67
C LEU A 196 13.63 10.27 -3.47
N TYR A 197 13.38 9.73 -2.28
CA TYR A 197 12.12 9.04 -1.96
C TYR A 197 11.18 9.91 -1.13
N GLU A 198 10.02 10.20 -1.71
CA GLU A 198 8.96 11.02 -1.10
C GLU A 198 7.67 10.17 -0.94
N PRO A 199 7.51 9.45 0.18
CA PRO A 199 6.36 8.57 0.38
C PRO A 199 5.03 9.33 0.47
N ASP A 200 5.06 10.55 1.02
CA ASP A 200 3.87 11.39 1.18
C ASP A 200 3.53 12.22 -0.07
N LEU A 201 4.41 12.23 -1.08
CA LEU A 201 4.19 12.94 -2.33
C LEU A 201 3.26 12.12 -3.24
N LYS A 202 2.28 12.81 -3.83
CA LYS A 202 1.39 12.18 -4.80
C LYS A 202 2.16 11.80 -6.07
N PRO A 203 1.81 10.67 -6.71
CA PRO A 203 2.43 10.23 -7.96
C PRO A 203 2.28 11.17 -9.17
N ASP A 204 1.46 12.22 -9.07
CA ASP A 204 1.29 13.23 -10.11
C ASP A 204 2.32 14.36 -10.01
N PHE A 205 3.16 14.37 -8.97
CA PHE A 205 4.24 15.33 -8.71
C PHE A 205 3.80 16.80 -8.66
N LYS A 206 2.49 17.12 -8.72
CA LYS A 206 1.97 18.50 -8.78
C LYS A 206 2.26 19.33 -7.53
N ALA A 207 2.51 18.67 -6.41
CA ALA A 207 2.82 19.34 -5.15
C ALA A 207 4.28 19.81 -5.07
N ILE A 208 5.13 19.39 -6.01
CA ILE A 208 6.44 19.98 -6.23
C ILE A 208 6.21 21.38 -6.80
N ARG A 209 6.29 22.38 -5.93
CA ARG A 209 6.28 23.79 -6.34
C ARG A 209 7.73 24.23 -6.43
N GLU A 210 8.16 24.59 -7.62
CA GLU A 210 9.43 25.29 -7.79
C GLU A 210 9.36 26.62 -7.04
N LEU A 211 10.38 26.89 -6.23
CA LEU A 211 10.49 28.19 -5.58
C LEU A 211 10.92 29.23 -6.62
N PRO A 212 10.39 30.46 -6.56
CA PRO A 212 10.81 31.51 -7.47
C PRO A 212 12.31 31.77 -7.32
N ALA A 213 13.00 31.95 -8.44
CA ALA A 213 14.42 32.27 -8.45
C ALA A 213 14.69 33.54 -7.64
N PRO A 214 15.78 33.60 -6.86
CA PRO A 214 16.15 34.82 -6.14
C PRO A 214 16.41 35.96 -7.13
N ALA A 215 15.97 37.18 -6.76
CA ALA A 215 16.13 38.36 -7.60
C ALA A 215 17.63 38.64 -7.84
N GLY A 216 18.06 38.55 -9.10
CA GLY A 216 19.46 38.80 -9.49
C GLY A 216 20.40 37.59 -9.39
N GLY A 217 19.87 36.38 -9.18
CA GLY A 217 20.67 35.14 -9.09
C GLY A 217 21.09 34.57 -10.45
N MET A 218 22.15 33.74 -10.42
CA MET A 218 22.57 32.89 -11.54
C MET A 218 21.42 31.98 -11.99
N ALA A 219 21.28 31.72 -13.29
CA ALA A 219 20.30 30.76 -13.78
C ALA A 219 20.60 29.38 -13.19
N VAL A 220 19.64 28.82 -12.46
CA VAL A 220 19.74 27.48 -11.87
C VAL A 220 18.75 26.57 -12.58
N PRO A 221 19.14 25.33 -12.92
CA PRO A 221 18.26 24.40 -13.61
C PRO A 221 16.98 24.12 -12.82
N THR A 222 15.85 24.18 -13.51
CA THR A 222 14.56 23.72 -12.98
C THR A 222 14.46 22.20 -13.02
N ILE A 223 13.44 21.61 -12.39
CA ILE A 223 13.20 20.17 -12.54
C ILE A 223 12.91 19.84 -14.00
N GLU A 224 12.13 20.68 -14.69
CA GLU A 224 11.84 20.48 -16.11
C GLU A 224 13.11 20.57 -16.98
N ASP A 225 14.07 21.44 -16.62
CA ASP A 225 15.36 21.49 -17.30
C ASP A 225 16.15 20.19 -17.10
N LEU A 226 16.21 19.67 -15.86
CA LEU A 226 16.89 18.40 -15.56
C LEU A 226 16.21 17.19 -16.24
N GLU A 227 14.88 17.19 -16.36
CA GLU A 227 14.14 16.18 -17.12
C GLU A 227 14.45 16.28 -18.62
N ARG A 228 14.50 17.49 -19.19
CA ARG A 228 14.84 17.73 -20.61
C ARG A 228 16.27 17.29 -20.91
N GLU A 229 17.20 17.49 -19.98
CA GLU A 229 18.59 17.04 -20.05
C GLU A 229 18.76 15.54 -19.75
N LYS A 230 17.67 14.82 -19.39
CA LYS A 230 17.68 13.41 -18.99
C LYS A 230 18.48 13.10 -17.72
N LYS A 231 18.80 14.12 -16.92
CA LYS A 231 19.47 13.99 -15.61
C LYS A 231 18.50 13.68 -14.48
N LEU A 232 17.22 13.96 -14.64
CA LEU A 232 16.18 13.63 -13.65
C LEU A 232 15.09 12.76 -14.27
N ARG A 233 14.65 11.75 -13.52
CA ARG A 233 13.51 10.89 -13.83
C ARG A 233 12.52 10.89 -12.67
N ARG A 234 11.24 11.09 -12.99
CA ARG A 234 10.14 10.94 -12.04
C ARG A 234 9.66 9.49 -12.05
N GLU A 235 9.78 8.83 -10.91
CA GLU A 235 9.39 7.43 -10.72
C GLU A 235 8.13 7.36 -9.85
N SER A 236 7.05 6.83 -10.42
CA SER A 236 5.84 6.58 -9.64
C SER A 236 5.97 5.26 -8.91
N LEU A 237 6.00 5.30 -7.57
CA LEU A 237 5.97 4.12 -6.70
C LEU A 237 4.60 3.96 -6.03
N ALA A 238 3.54 4.28 -6.76
CA ALA A 238 2.17 4.09 -6.27
C ALA A 238 1.80 2.61 -6.21
N ALA A 239 1.13 2.18 -5.14
CA ALA A 239 0.51 0.85 -5.11
C ALA A 239 -0.38 0.69 -6.36
N PRO A 240 -0.25 -0.41 -7.12
CA PRO A 240 -1.05 -0.64 -8.30
C PRO A 240 -2.52 -0.74 -7.91
N LYS A 241 -3.37 -0.27 -8.81
CA LYS A 241 -4.82 -0.40 -8.62
C LYS A 241 -5.22 -1.86 -8.79
N ARG A 242 -6.41 -2.22 -8.29
CA ARG A 242 -6.96 -3.58 -8.40
C ARG A 242 -6.94 -4.13 -9.84
N ASN A 243 -7.21 -3.29 -10.83
CA ASN A 243 -7.19 -3.65 -12.25
C ASN A 243 -5.77 -3.75 -12.85
N GLU A 244 -4.73 -3.32 -12.14
CA GLU A 244 -3.31 -3.39 -12.51
C GLU A 244 -2.59 -4.53 -11.79
N MET A 245 -3.21 -5.15 -10.78
CA MET A 245 -2.61 -6.25 -10.00
C MET A 245 -2.26 -7.47 -10.87
N ARG A 246 -3.12 -7.80 -11.83
CA ARG A 246 -2.90 -8.92 -12.76
C ARG A 246 -1.66 -8.70 -13.62
N SER A 247 -1.56 -7.54 -14.27
CA SER A 247 -0.41 -7.22 -15.12
C SER A 247 0.87 -7.09 -14.30
N TRP A 248 0.79 -6.62 -13.06
CA TRP A 248 1.91 -6.62 -12.14
C TRP A 248 2.38 -8.05 -11.79
N ALA A 249 1.45 -8.96 -11.48
CA ALA A 249 1.76 -10.36 -11.20
C ALA A 249 2.46 -11.04 -12.39
N GLU A 250 1.94 -10.82 -13.60
CA GLU A 250 2.53 -11.35 -14.85
C GLU A 250 3.94 -10.81 -15.08
N PHE A 251 4.15 -9.51 -14.86
CA PHE A 251 5.47 -8.91 -14.94
C PHE A 251 6.45 -9.53 -13.93
N ARG A 252 6.02 -9.70 -12.68
CA ARG A 252 6.85 -10.34 -11.64
C ARG A 252 7.16 -11.80 -11.94
N CYS A 253 6.22 -12.53 -12.54
CA CYS A 253 6.50 -13.88 -13.03
C CYS A 253 7.62 -13.87 -14.08
N SER A 254 7.60 -12.91 -15.02
CA SER A 254 8.66 -12.79 -16.02
C SER A 254 10.03 -12.48 -15.40
N GLU A 255 10.11 -11.59 -14.41
CA GLU A 255 11.36 -11.27 -13.72
C GLU A 255 11.91 -12.46 -12.92
N LYS A 256 11.04 -13.24 -12.30
CA LYS A 256 11.40 -14.45 -11.55
C LYS A 256 11.52 -15.70 -12.44
N GLN A 257 11.36 -15.56 -13.76
CA GLN A 257 11.37 -16.67 -14.73
C GLN A 257 10.34 -17.78 -14.42
N ILE A 258 9.20 -17.40 -13.85
CA ILE A 258 8.11 -18.27 -13.47
C ILE A 258 7.16 -18.45 -14.66
N ARG A 259 6.81 -19.71 -14.95
CA ARG A 259 5.72 -20.04 -15.87
C ARG A 259 4.44 -20.27 -15.05
N ILE A 260 3.37 -19.55 -15.36
CA ILE A 260 2.08 -19.66 -14.66
C ILE A 260 0.92 -19.61 -15.66
N ALA A 261 -0.10 -20.43 -15.46
CA ALA A 261 -1.29 -20.42 -16.30
C ALA A 261 -2.14 -19.16 -16.03
N GLY A 262 -2.79 -18.60 -17.06
CA GLY A 262 -3.62 -17.39 -16.94
C GLY A 262 -4.66 -17.45 -15.80
N PRO A 263 -5.48 -18.53 -15.69
CA PRO A 263 -6.42 -18.69 -14.58
C PRO A 263 -5.76 -18.77 -13.20
N ALA A 264 -4.53 -19.28 -13.12
CA ALA A 264 -3.78 -19.37 -11.87
C ALA A 264 -3.30 -17.98 -11.41
N VAL A 265 -2.94 -17.08 -12.34
CA VAL A 265 -2.65 -15.67 -12.03
C VAL A 265 -3.87 -14.98 -11.43
N ASP A 266 -5.04 -15.16 -12.03
CA ASP A 266 -6.28 -14.52 -11.57
C ASP A 266 -6.65 -14.99 -10.15
N GLU A 267 -6.54 -16.30 -9.88
CA GLU A 267 -6.77 -16.86 -8.55
C GLU A 267 -5.74 -16.37 -7.52
N LEU A 268 -4.46 -16.30 -7.91
CA LEU A 268 -3.39 -15.79 -7.06
C LEU A 268 -3.63 -14.33 -6.66
N VAL A 269 -3.98 -13.47 -7.63
CA VAL A 269 -4.29 -12.06 -7.38
C VAL A 269 -5.54 -11.91 -6.50
N ARG A 270 -6.55 -12.76 -6.70
CA ARG A 270 -7.74 -12.79 -5.84
C ARG A 270 -7.38 -13.12 -4.40
N ARG A 271 -6.54 -14.14 -4.18
CA ARG A 271 -6.13 -14.61 -2.86
C ARG A 271 -5.19 -13.65 -2.15
N ALA A 272 -4.25 -13.01 -2.84
CA ALA A 272 -3.28 -12.09 -2.22
C ALA A 272 -3.85 -10.71 -1.82
N SER A 273 -5.12 -10.43 -2.13
CA SER A 273 -5.89 -9.27 -1.65
C SER A 273 -5.22 -7.89 -1.78
N ASN A 274 -4.82 -7.51 -3.00
CA ASN A 274 -4.23 -6.20 -3.31
C ASN A 274 -2.97 -5.83 -2.50
N ASP A 275 -2.32 -6.80 -1.86
CA ASP A 275 -1.03 -6.63 -1.19
C ASP A 275 0.10 -7.16 -2.08
N LEU A 276 0.97 -6.26 -2.55
CA LEU A 276 2.08 -6.61 -3.43
C LEU A 276 3.15 -7.46 -2.75
N ARG A 277 3.39 -7.24 -1.46
CA ARG A 277 4.40 -7.99 -0.72
C ARG A 277 3.96 -9.43 -0.57
N ASN A 278 2.71 -9.65 -0.17
CA ASN A 278 2.15 -11.00 -0.08
C ASN A 278 2.16 -11.67 -1.45
N LEU A 279 1.70 -10.96 -2.50
CA LEU A 279 1.72 -11.50 -3.85
C LEU A 279 3.13 -11.92 -4.32
N ASP A 280 4.17 -11.13 -4.02
CA ASP A 280 5.56 -11.49 -4.38
C ASP A 280 6.07 -12.72 -3.61
N GLN A 281 5.74 -12.81 -2.32
CA GLN A 281 6.12 -13.95 -1.47
C GLN A 281 5.42 -15.23 -1.91
N GLU A 282 4.14 -15.16 -2.25
CA GLU A 282 3.37 -16.28 -2.76
C GLU A 282 3.91 -16.76 -4.12
N LEU A 283 4.35 -15.85 -4.98
CA LEU A 283 5.08 -16.20 -6.21
C LEU A 283 6.39 -16.94 -5.92
N ASP A 284 7.19 -16.48 -4.94
CA ASP A 284 8.43 -17.16 -4.55
C ASP A 284 8.17 -18.58 -4.04
N LYS A 285 7.12 -18.75 -3.21
CA LYS A 285 6.71 -20.07 -2.70
C LYS A 285 6.26 -21.00 -3.83
N LEU A 286 5.42 -20.51 -4.74
CA LEU A 286 4.94 -21.30 -5.87
C LEU A 286 6.08 -21.68 -6.83
N ALA A 287 7.03 -20.77 -7.06
CA ALA A 287 8.21 -21.04 -7.87
C ALA A 287 9.09 -22.15 -7.26
N ALA A 288 9.33 -22.07 -5.95
CA ALA A 288 10.08 -23.07 -5.21
C ALA A 288 9.40 -24.45 -5.24
N TYR A 289 8.06 -24.48 -5.16
CA TYR A 289 7.27 -25.70 -5.27
C TYR A 289 7.32 -26.30 -6.69
N ALA A 290 7.12 -25.47 -7.71
CA ALA A 290 7.02 -25.93 -9.10
C ALA A 290 8.36 -26.41 -9.70
N LYS A 291 9.49 -26.01 -9.11
CA LYS A 291 10.85 -26.45 -9.53
C LYS A 291 11.11 -26.29 -11.03
N GLY A 292 10.62 -25.19 -11.61
CA GLY A 292 10.74 -24.86 -13.04
C GLY A 292 9.57 -25.30 -13.91
N GLU A 293 8.64 -26.13 -13.41
CA GLU A 293 7.41 -26.48 -14.12
C GLU A 293 6.38 -25.34 -14.12
N PRO A 294 5.42 -25.34 -15.06
CA PRO A 294 4.32 -24.37 -15.03
C PRO A 294 3.44 -24.50 -13.78
N ILE A 295 3.19 -23.39 -13.10
CA ILE A 295 2.27 -23.32 -11.97
C ILE A 295 0.83 -23.47 -12.47
N SER A 296 0.14 -24.49 -11.96
CA SER A 296 -1.27 -24.77 -12.23
C SER A 296 -2.21 -23.99 -11.30
N LEU A 297 -3.50 -23.95 -11.64
CA LEU A 297 -4.53 -23.36 -10.79
C LEU A 297 -4.67 -24.13 -9.47
N GLU A 298 -4.54 -25.46 -9.53
CA GLU A 298 -4.63 -26.35 -8.38
C GLU A 298 -3.51 -26.07 -7.38
N ALA A 299 -2.27 -25.90 -7.87
CA ALA A 299 -1.13 -25.55 -7.03
C ALA A 299 -1.34 -24.21 -6.31
N VAL A 300 -1.92 -23.21 -6.99
CA VAL A 300 -2.29 -21.93 -6.35
C VAL A 300 -3.33 -22.16 -5.26
N ARG A 301 -4.39 -22.93 -5.54
CA ARG A 301 -5.46 -23.18 -4.56
C ARG A 301 -5.00 -23.93 -3.32
N GLU A 302 -4.06 -24.85 -3.49
CA GLU A 302 -3.51 -25.67 -2.42
C GLU A 302 -2.49 -24.92 -1.55
N LEU A 303 -1.62 -24.13 -2.19
CA LEU A 303 -0.45 -23.54 -1.50
C LEU A 303 -0.64 -22.10 -1.08
N VAL A 304 -1.52 -21.34 -1.75
CA VAL A 304 -1.73 -19.92 -1.47
C VAL A 304 -2.92 -19.77 -0.53
N PRO A 305 -2.72 -19.27 0.70
CA PRO A 305 -3.82 -18.98 1.61
C PRO A 305 -4.76 -17.94 1.00
N ASP A 306 -6.06 -18.03 1.28
CA ASP A 306 -7.01 -16.99 0.88
C ASP A 306 -6.90 -15.79 1.83
N TYR A 307 -6.06 -14.81 1.48
CA TYR A 307 -5.92 -13.55 2.21
C TYR A 307 -7.00 -12.53 1.86
N SER A 308 -8.10 -12.91 1.20
CA SER A 308 -9.13 -11.95 0.84
C SER A 308 -9.56 -11.15 2.07
N GLU A 309 -9.61 -9.83 1.89
CA GLU A 309 -10.11 -8.88 2.87
C GLU A 309 -11.41 -9.39 3.53
N ASP A 310 -12.27 -10.07 2.77
CA ASP A 310 -13.54 -10.61 3.24
C ASP A 310 -13.41 -11.59 4.41
N PHE A 311 -12.43 -12.52 4.43
CA PHE A 311 -12.26 -13.45 5.55
C PHE A 311 -11.66 -12.76 6.79
N ILE A 312 -10.76 -11.82 6.57
CA ILE A 312 -10.12 -11.05 7.65
C ILE A 312 -11.16 -10.09 8.30
N PHE A 313 -12.03 -9.49 7.48
CA PHE A 313 -13.18 -8.74 7.95
C PHE A 313 -14.23 -9.64 8.61
N ALA A 314 -14.46 -10.85 8.11
CA ALA A 314 -15.35 -11.83 8.76
C ALA A 314 -14.85 -12.16 10.17
N LEU A 315 -13.54 -12.46 10.29
CA LEU A 315 -12.69 -12.31 11.48
C LEU A 315 -13.21 -11.30 12.49
N SER A 316 -12.88 -10.07 12.17
CA SER A 316 -13.06 -8.93 13.03
C SER A 316 -14.55 -8.68 13.33
N ASN A 317 -15.42 -8.87 12.35
CA ASN A 317 -16.86 -8.71 12.52
C ASN A 317 -17.45 -9.73 13.48
N ALA A 318 -17.07 -11.00 13.39
CA ALA A 318 -17.52 -12.04 14.30
C ALA A 318 -17.07 -11.76 15.73
N VAL A 319 -15.81 -11.31 15.89
CA VAL A 319 -15.27 -10.88 17.19
C VAL A 319 -16.06 -9.71 17.77
N PHE A 320 -16.23 -8.61 17.02
CA PHE A 320 -16.91 -7.41 17.53
C PHE A 320 -18.42 -7.59 17.71
N GLN A 321 -19.03 -8.53 16.99
CA GLN A 321 -20.42 -8.92 17.18
C GLN A 321 -20.60 -10.03 18.21
N GLN A 322 -19.52 -10.47 18.88
CA GLN A 322 -19.54 -11.48 19.94
C GLN A 322 -20.13 -12.82 19.46
N GLN A 323 -19.93 -13.13 18.18
CA GLN A 323 -20.37 -14.38 17.56
C GLN A 323 -19.29 -15.43 17.78
N ARG A 324 -19.23 -16.01 18.99
CA ARG A 324 -18.17 -16.95 19.41
C ARG A 324 -17.95 -18.08 18.40
N ASP A 325 -18.99 -18.80 18.04
CA ASP A 325 -18.88 -19.97 17.15
C ASP A 325 -18.35 -19.57 15.78
N GLU A 326 -18.86 -18.45 15.24
CA GLU A 326 -18.41 -17.92 13.96
C GLU A 326 -16.97 -17.42 14.01
N ALA A 327 -16.58 -16.71 15.06
CA ALA A 327 -15.22 -16.20 15.23
C ALA A 327 -14.21 -17.36 15.32
N MET A 328 -14.49 -18.39 16.12
CA MET A 328 -13.63 -19.57 16.24
C MET A 328 -13.59 -20.38 14.94
N ARG A 329 -14.72 -20.51 14.23
CA ARG A 329 -14.79 -21.17 12.93
C ARG A 329 -13.94 -20.44 11.88
N VAL A 330 -14.06 -19.11 11.80
CA VAL A 330 -13.28 -18.31 10.84
C VAL A 330 -11.80 -18.30 11.23
N LEU A 331 -11.47 -18.19 12.52
CA LEU A 331 -10.08 -18.28 12.99
C LEU A 331 -9.44 -19.62 12.60
N SER A 332 -10.12 -20.73 12.91
CA SER A 332 -9.66 -22.07 12.55
C SER A 332 -9.49 -22.22 11.04
N HIS A 333 -10.42 -21.66 10.26
CA HIS A 333 -10.28 -21.63 8.81
C HIS A 333 -9.02 -20.86 8.37
N LEU A 334 -8.80 -19.64 8.86
CA LEU A 334 -7.62 -18.83 8.51
C LEU A 334 -6.30 -19.53 8.86
N LEU A 335 -6.22 -20.13 10.05
CA LEU A 335 -5.04 -20.89 10.48
C LEU A 335 -4.84 -22.14 9.61
N SER A 336 -5.91 -22.88 9.30
CA SER A 336 -5.85 -24.05 8.42
C SER A 336 -5.44 -23.73 6.97
N GLN A 337 -5.71 -22.49 6.52
CA GLN A 337 -5.24 -21.99 5.23
C GLN A 337 -3.76 -21.61 5.25
N GLY A 338 -3.09 -21.61 6.41
CA GLY A 338 -1.68 -21.27 6.55
C GLY A 338 -1.42 -19.77 6.76
N LEU A 339 -2.44 -18.97 7.13
CA LEU A 339 -2.19 -17.59 7.53
C LEU A 339 -1.42 -17.57 8.85
N HIS A 340 -0.31 -16.82 8.85
CA HIS A 340 0.52 -16.71 10.03
C HIS A 340 -0.23 -16.00 11.17
N PRO A 341 -0.19 -16.49 12.43
CA PRO A 341 -0.93 -15.90 13.55
C PRO A 341 -0.65 -14.40 13.75
N ILE A 342 0.62 -13.99 13.61
CA ILE A 342 1.01 -12.57 13.72
C ILE A 342 0.32 -11.70 12.66
N GLN A 343 0.08 -12.22 11.45
CA GLN A 343 -0.64 -11.47 10.41
C GLN A 343 -2.12 -11.29 10.76
N ILE A 344 -2.77 -12.33 11.29
CA ILE A 344 -4.15 -12.27 11.77
C ILE A 344 -4.27 -11.25 12.91
N LEU A 345 -3.35 -11.30 13.89
CA LEU A 345 -3.27 -10.34 14.98
C LEU A 345 -3.08 -8.91 14.47
N ALA A 346 -2.15 -8.69 13.54
CA ALA A 346 -1.87 -7.37 12.99
C ALA A 346 -3.12 -6.75 12.33
N THR A 347 -3.98 -7.60 11.74
CA THR A 347 -5.21 -7.09 11.13
C THR A 347 -6.32 -6.84 12.16
N LEU A 348 -6.50 -7.73 13.14
CA LEU A 348 -7.39 -7.46 14.28
C LEU A 348 -7.00 -6.15 14.98
N GLY A 349 -5.68 -5.92 15.18
CA GLY A 349 -5.13 -4.68 15.71
C GLY A 349 -5.46 -3.45 14.86
N SER A 350 -5.41 -3.58 13.53
CA SER A 350 -5.78 -2.49 12.61
C SER A 350 -7.26 -2.13 12.71
N GLN A 351 -8.14 -3.14 12.81
CA GLN A 351 -9.58 -2.91 12.99
C GLN A 351 -9.90 -2.35 14.38
N ALA A 352 -9.22 -2.82 15.43
CA ALA A 352 -9.35 -2.28 16.78
C ALA A 352 -8.91 -0.82 16.88
N ARG A 353 -7.82 -0.42 16.21
CA ARG A 353 -7.42 1.00 16.11
C ARG A 353 -8.46 1.85 15.40
N MET A 354 -9.07 1.34 14.33
CA MET A 354 -10.17 2.04 13.66
C MET A 354 -11.39 2.20 14.58
N LEU A 355 -11.73 1.16 15.36
CA LEU A 355 -12.78 1.23 16.37
C LEU A 355 -12.46 2.25 17.47
N ALA A 356 -11.22 2.27 17.95
CA ALA A 356 -10.76 3.26 18.93
C ALA A 356 -10.87 4.68 18.39
N ALA A 357 -10.40 4.92 17.15
CA ALA A 357 -10.53 6.21 16.50
C ALA A 357 -11.99 6.65 16.40
N VAL A 358 -12.90 5.75 16.02
CA VAL A 358 -14.34 6.05 15.92
C VAL A 358 -15.00 6.25 17.29
N ARG A 359 -14.68 5.42 18.27
CA ARG A 359 -15.39 5.40 19.56
C ARG A 359 -14.87 6.44 20.56
N LEU A 360 -13.58 6.75 20.50
CA LEU A 360 -12.87 7.54 21.51
C LEU A 360 -12.53 8.97 21.07
N SER A 361 -12.45 9.26 19.76
CA SER A 361 -12.04 10.61 19.30
C SER A 361 -13.12 11.68 19.48
N GLY A 362 -14.41 11.31 19.35
CA GLY A 362 -15.51 12.27 19.27
C GLY A 362 -15.53 13.10 17.97
N GLU A 363 -14.67 12.77 16.99
CA GLU A 363 -14.58 13.49 15.73
C GLU A 363 -15.62 13.02 14.69
N SER A 364 -15.82 13.83 13.65
CA SER A 364 -16.68 13.44 12.52
C SER A 364 -16.03 12.31 11.69
N PRO A 365 -16.82 11.47 11.01
CA PRO A 365 -16.29 10.39 10.18
C PRO A 365 -15.29 10.87 9.11
N ASP A 366 -15.51 12.05 8.54
CA ASP A 366 -14.62 12.65 7.53
C ASP A 366 -13.29 13.11 8.14
N ALA A 367 -13.32 13.65 9.36
CA ALA A 367 -12.12 14.05 10.09
C ALA A 367 -11.27 12.82 10.43
N ILE A 368 -11.91 11.75 10.94
CA ILE A 368 -11.25 10.47 11.21
C ILE A 368 -10.67 9.87 9.92
N ALA A 369 -11.43 9.85 8.82
CA ALA A 369 -10.96 9.33 7.54
C ALA A 369 -9.71 10.06 7.04
N LYS A 370 -9.72 11.40 7.16
CA LYS A 370 -8.58 12.24 6.78
C LYS A 370 -7.36 12.01 7.69
N ALA A 371 -7.56 11.96 9.01
CA ALA A 371 -6.49 11.75 9.98
C ALA A 371 -5.83 10.36 9.81
N MET A 372 -6.65 9.33 9.59
CA MET A 372 -6.20 7.94 9.39
C MET A 372 -5.76 7.65 7.95
N LYS A 373 -5.87 8.62 7.03
CA LYS A 373 -5.61 8.47 5.58
C LYS A 373 -6.38 7.28 4.95
N VAL A 374 -7.62 7.03 5.38
CA VAL A 374 -8.49 5.95 4.86
C VAL A 374 -9.69 6.52 4.09
N LYS A 375 -10.37 5.65 3.32
CA LYS A 375 -11.62 6.03 2.64
C LYS A 375 -12.78 6.18 3.64
N PRO A 376 -13.71 7.14 3.46
CA PRO A 376 -14.85 7.34 4.36
C PRO A 376 -15.70 6.09 4.61
N TYR A 377 -15.87 5.24 3.58
CA TYR A 377 -16.59 3.98 3.71
C TYR A 377 -16.02 3.04 4.79
N ALA A 378 -14.69 3.00 4.94
CA ALA A 378 -14.05 2.17 5.97
C ALA A 378 -14.43 2.65 7.38
N VAL A 379 -14.43 3.97 7.61
CA VAL A 379 -14.84 4.59 8.87
C VAL A 379 -16.32 4.29 9.15
N GLN A 380 -17.20 4.51 8.17
CA GLN A 380 -18.63 4.25 8.29
C GLN A 380 -18.93 2.78 8.63
N ARG A 381 -18.19 1.84 8.03
CA ARG A 381 -18.31 0.41 8.35
C ARG A 381 -17.94 0.12 9.80
N SER A 382 -16.85 0.70 10.29
CA SER A 382 -16.41 0.54 11.68
C SER A 382 -17.32 1.21 12.70
N MET A 383 -18.04 2.29 12.34
CA MET A 383 -19.04 2.92 13.22
C MET A 383 -20.13 1.95 13.69
N ARG A 384 -20.58 1.04 12.82
CA ARG A 384 -21.61 0.05 13.19
C ARG A 384 -21.14 -0.88 14.31
N ASN A 385 -19.87 -1.28 14.26
CA ASN A 385 -19.27 -2.17 15.25
C ASN A 385 -18.92 -1.39 16.53
N ALA A 386 -18.38 -0.16 16.39
CA ALA A 386 -18.03 0.70 17.51
C ALA A 386 -19.24 1.07 18.39
N ALA A 387 -20.42 1.25 17.79
CA ALA A 387 -21.65 1.57 18.51
C ALA A 387 -22.08 0.48 19.52
N ARG A 388 -21.58 -0.76 19.37
CA ARG A 388 -21.91 -1.89 20.24
C ARG A 388 -20.97 -2.03 21.44
N LEU A 389 -19.85 -1.30 21.45
CA LEU A 389 -18.81 -1.39 22.47
C LEU A 389 -18.77 -0.10 23.30
N SER A 390 -18.55 -0.25 24.60
CA SER A 390 -18.27 0.88 25.48
C SER A 390 -16.85 1.43 25.24
N PRO A 391 -16.56 2.69 25.61
CA PRO A 391 -15.21 3.23 25.53
C PRO A 391 -14.18 2.39 26.32
N ASP A 392 -14.57 1.86 27.48
CA ASP A 392 -13.70 1.02 28.32
C ASP A 392 -13.44 -0.33 27.68
N GLN A 393 -14.47 -0.94 27.07
CA GLN A 393 -14.30 -2.17 26.30
C GLN A 393 -13.33 -1.97 25.14
N VAL A 394 -13.42 -0.86 24.41
CA VAL A 394 -12.51 -0.58 23.30
C VAL A 394 -11.06 -0.38 23.79
N ARG A 395 -10.85 0.25 24.95
CA ARG A 395 -9.52 0.36 25.57
C ARG A 395 -8.96 -1.01 25.95
N ALA A 396 -9.73 -1.80 26.70
CA ALA A 396 -9.34 -3.15 27.11
C ALA A 396 -9.01 -4.05 25.91
N MET A 397 -9.78 -3.95 24.82
CA MET A 397 -9.48 -4.67 23.58
C MET A 397 -8.12 -4.31 23.00
N VAL A 398 -7.77 -3.03 22.96
CA VAL A 398 -6.46 -2.57 22.47
C VAL A 398 -5.33 -3.08 23.36
N ASP A 399 -5.54 -3.08 24.69
CA ASP A 399 -4.56 -3.59 25.65
C ASP A 399 -4.34 -5.10 25.53
N MET A 400 -5.42 -5.89 25.40
CA MET A 400 -5.33 -7.34 25.16
C MET A 400 -4.61 -7.68 23.85
N LEU A 401 -4.85 -6.89 22.78
CA LEU A 401 -4.15 -7.05 21.50
C LEU A 401 -2.65 -6.74 21.62
N LEU A 402 -2.29 -5.72 22.40
CA LEU A 402 -0.89 -5.39 22.67
C LEU A 402 -0.20 -6.49 23.47
N GLU A 403 -0.86 -7.01 24.51
CA GLU A 403 -0.30 -8.10 25.32
C GLU A 403 -0.10 -9.38 24.49
N ALA A 404 -1.05 -9.71 23.61
CA ALA A 404 -0.92 -10.82 22.68
C ALA A 404 0.23 -10.62 21.69
N ASP A 405 0.44 -9.41 21.15
CA ASP A 405 1.56 -9.12 20.25
C ASP A 405 2.91 -9.35 20.91
N LEU A 406 3.07 -8.88 22.15
CA LEU A 406 4.29 -9.06 22.94
C LEU A 406 4.54 -10.55 23.26
N LYS A 407 3.49 -11.30 23.63
CA LYS A 407 3.58 -12.74 23.89
C LYS A 407 3.94 -13.51 22.62
N MET A 408 3.28 -13.25 21.50
CA MET A 408 3.51 -13.95 20.23
C MET A 408 4.92 -13.73 19.67
N LYS A 409 5.54 -12.58 19.97
CA LYS A 409 6.94 -12.31 19.58
C LYS A 409 7.99 -13.02 20.43
N SER A 410 7.60 -13.54 21.59
CA SER A 410 8.50 -14.16 22.57
C SER A 410 8.27 -15.66 22.78
N THR A 411 7.25 -16.24 22.15
CA THR A 411 6.89 -17.66 22.28
C THR A 411 6.82 -18.37 20.91
N PRO A 412 7.25 -19.64 20.82
CA PRO A 412 7.00 -20.45 19.63
C PRO A 412 5.53 -20.85 19.46
N HIS A 413 4.67 -20.64 20.47
CA HIS A 413 3.26 -21.06 20.47
C HIS A 413 2.29 -19.93 20.09
N ALA A 414 2.60 -19.19 19.02
CA ALA A 414 1.84 -18.01 18.61
C ALA A 414 0.35 -18.33 18.30
N GLU A 415 0.05 -19.49 17.74
CA GLU A 415 -1.33 -19.94 17.45
C GLU A 415 -2.19 -20.02 18.72
N ALA A 416 -1.70 -20.68 19.78
CA ALA A 416 -2.43 -20.83 21.03
C ALA A 416 -2.69 -19.49 21.72
N VAL A 417 -1.74 -18.55 21.63
CA VAL A 417 -1.91 -17.19 22.14
C VAL A 417 -3.03 -16.47 21.39
N LEU A 418 -3.06 -16.60 20.06
CA LEU A 418 -4.10 -15.98 19.22
C LEU A 418 -5.49 -16.58 19.49
N GLU A 419 -5.60 -17.91 19.62
CA GLU A 419 -6.86 -18.58 19.97
C GLU A 419 -7.39 -18.12 21.33
N THR A 420 -6.51 -18.05 22.32
CA THR A 420 -6.85 -17.56 23.67
C THR A 420 -7.34 -16.11 23.62
N LEU A 421 -6.61 -15.25 22.89
CA LEU A 421 -7.01 -13.87 22.68
C LEU A 421 -8.41 -13.78 22.05
N VAL A 422 -8.65 -14.49 20.95
CA VAL A 422 -9.95 -14.45 20.26
C VAL A 422 -11.07 -14.95 21.18
N GLY A 423 -10.83 -15.99 21.98
CA GLY A 423 -11.75 -16.48 23.01
C GLY A 423 -12.12 -15.43 24.06
N HIS A 424 -11.15 -14.65 24.52
CA HIS A 424 -11.40 -13.50 25.41
C HIS A 424 -12.15 -12.38 24.71
N LEU A 425 -11.75 -12.02 23.47
CA LEU A 425 -12.39 -10.96 22.71
C LEU A 425 -13.88 -11.24 22.41
N VAL A 426 -14.28 -12.49 22.17
CA VAL A 426 -15.71 -12.82 21.97
C VAL A 426 -16.53 -12.85 23.27
N SER A 427 -15.90 -12.66 24.44
CA SER A 427 -16.52 -12.78 25.76
C SER A 427 -16.36 -11.48 26.56
N PRO A 428 -17.13 -10.42 26.27
CA PRO A 428 -16.92 -9.07 26.82
C PRO A 428 -16.96 -8.99 28.35
N ASP A 429 -17.67 -9.91 29.01
CA ASP A 429 -17.73 -10.00 30.47
C ASP A 429 -16.35 -10.23 31.11
N THR A 430 -15.38 -10.71 30.32
CA THR A 430 -13.98 -10.91 30.74
C THR A 430 -13.07 -9.70 30.48
N TRP A 431 -13.51 -8.70 29.69
CA TRP A 431 -12.64 -7.59 29.25
C TRP A 431 -12.28 -6.62 30.37
N LEU A 432 -13.08 -6.56 31.43
CA LEU A 432 -12.85 -5.69 32.60
C LEU A 432 -12.30 -6.46 33.81
N GLN A 433 -12.04 -7.77 33.65
CA GLN A 433 -11.50 -8.64 34.70
C GLN A 433 -10.08 -9.14 34.42
N ALA A 434 -9.60 -9.00 33.18
CA ALA A 434 -8.21 -9.19 32.77
C ALA A 434 -7.45 -7.87 32.90
#